data_AF-A0A542M0R7-F1
#
_entry.id   AF-A0A542M0R7-F1
#
_cell.length_a   1.000
_cell.length_b   1.000
_cell.length_c   1.000
_cell.angle_alpha   90.00
_cell.angle_beta   90.00
_cell.angle_gamma   90.00
#
_symmetry.space_group_name_H-M   'P 1'
#
loop_
_entity.id
_entity.type
_entity.pdbx_description
1 polymer ?
#
loop_
_entity_poly.entity_id
_entity_poly.type
_entity_poly.pdbx_seq_one_letter_code
_entity_poly.pdbx_strand_id
1 'polypeptide(L)'
;MKKYFTERSASVGIRAIAVVTLFIYPLATAQVVRQARDAETKPYVSRGADGIQGCGIQIKVVDDRQTHADQYTLVLAVSPEDTYGVIQGGRLRLSISQWQSVLAGKISLPKPSGPAPESFWITREADAKPLVPIKLVRDKKMPAKLIALVEFDRTLSLIADIAKGARTQFDLRYPGDAPHIMRFSAPLNKEDKATVDACFDGYMKRLDELNVKLKAQRDQLPDSTPRDSKH
;
A
#
# COMPACT_ATOMS: atom_id res chain seq x y z
N MET A 1 -21.01 34.13 -80.24
CA MET A 1 -21.37 34.34 -78.82
C MET A 1 -20.17 33.91 -77.96
N LYS A 2 -19.36 34.86 -77.45
CA LYS A 2 -19.15 35.18 -76.01
C LYS A 2 -19.03 33.90 -75.14
N LYS A 3 -17.93 33.58 -74.43
CA LYS A 3 -17.03 34.38 -73.55
C LYS A 3 -15.66 33.67 -73.42
N TYR A 4 -14.53 34.33 -73.67
CA TYR A 4 -13.63 34.97 -72.70
C TYR A 4 -13.03 34.06 -71.61
N PHE A 5 -11.74 33.77 -71.80
CA PHE A 5 -10.72 33.56 -70.79
C PHE A 5 -10.72 34.69 -69.76
N THR A 6 -10.58 34.36 -68.48
CA THR A 6 -9.94 35.24 -67.49
C THR A 6 -9.26 34.38 -66.45
N GLU A 7 -7.94 34.49 -66.40
CA GLU A 7 -7.09 34.14 -65.28
C GLU A 7 -7.51 34.94 -64.04
N ARG A 8 -7.38 34.34 -62.85
CA ARG A 8 -6.95 35.03 -61.64
C ARG A 8 -6.35 34.07 -60.63
N SER A 9 -5.12 34.41 -60.25
CA SER A 9 -4.27 33.91 -59.18
C SER A 9 -4.99 33.61 -57.86
N ALA A 10 -4.49 32.62 -57.11
CA ALA A 10 -3.54 32.89 -56.02
C ALA A 10 -3.21 31.64 -55.19
N SER A 11 -1.90 31.45 -55.00
CA SER A 11 -1.23 30.89 -53.81
C SER A 11 -1.71 29.54 -53.26
N VAL A 12 -0.97 28.47 -53.57
CA VAL A 12 -0.78 27.37 -52.62
C VAL A 12 0.71 27.29 -52.30
N GLY A 13 1.03 27.77 -51.10
CA GLY A 13 2.35 27.72 -50.52
C GLY A 13 2.82 26.28 -50.30
N ILE A 14 4.12 26.12 -50.49
CA ILE A 14 4.92 24.95 -50.21
C ILE A 14 4.57 24.41 -48.81
N ARG A 15 4.06 23.18 -48.73
CA ARG A 15 4.07 22.41 -47.49
C ARG A 15 5.12 21.32 -47.61
N ALA A 16 6.21 21.54 -46.91
CA ALA A 16 7.25 20.57 -46.64
C ALA A 16 6.62 19.26 -46.15
N ILE A 17 6.97 18.16 -46.82
CA ILE A 17 6.69 16.82 -46.34
C ILE A 17 7.71 16.55 -45.24
N ALA A 18 7.32 16.84 -43.99
CA ALA A 18 8.01 16.31 -42.83
C ALA A 18 7.66 14.82 -42.74
N VAL A 19 8.58 13.96 -43.18
CA VAL A 19 8.57 12.54 -42.87
C VAL A 19 8.77 12.43 -41.35
N VAL A 20 7.68 12.37 -40.60
CA VAL A 20 7.73 12.07 -39.16
C VAL A 20 7.95 10.58 -39.04
N THR A 21 9.21 10.21 -38.80
CA THR A 21 9.61 8.89 -38.35
C THR A 21 8.90 8.62 -37.01
N LEU A 22 7.79 7.88 -37.05
CA LEU A 22 7.12 7.36 -35.86
C LEU A 22 8.05 6.33 -35.21
N PHE A 23 8.84 6.79 -34.24
CA PHE A 23 9.41 5.92 -33.24
C PHE A 23 8.24 5.26 -32.50
N ILE A 24 8.02 3.98 -32.75
CA ILE A 24 7.12 3.13 -31.97
C ILE A 24 7.76 3.01 -30.58
N TYR A 25 7.39 3.92 -29.68
CA TYR A 25 7.62 3.71 -28.26
C TYR A 25 6.90 2.42 -27.85
N PRO A 26 7.51 1.52 -27.05
CA PRO A 26 6.76 0.43 -26.45
C PRO A 26 5.60 1.06 -25.68
N LEU A 27 4.37 0.63 -25.98
CA LEU A 27 3.15 1.16 -25.35
C LEU A 27 3.40 1.30 -23.85
N ALA A 28 3.45 2.54 -23.35
CA ALA A 28 3.32 2.79 -21.93
C ALA A 28 2.01 2.15 -21.52
N THR A 29 2.08 1.02 -20.81
CA THR A 29 0.89 0.38 -20.26
C THR A 29 0.27 1.40 -19.31
N ALA A 30 -0.81 2.04 -19.75
CA ALA A 30 -1.47 3.09 -19.00
C ALA A 30 -1.87 2.54 -17.64
N GLN A 31 -1.32 3.12 -16.57
CA GLN A 31 -1.69 2.76 -15.21
C GLN A 31 -3.11 3.26 -14.95
N VAL A 32 -4.03 2.35 -14.64
CA VAL A 32 -5.43 2.71 -14.42
C VAL A 32 -5.62 3.08 -12.96
N VAL A 33 -6.03 4.32 -12.69
CA VAL A 33 -6.38 4.76 -11.34
C VAL A 33 -7.88 4.55 -11.12
N ARG A 34 -8.24 3.86 -10.04
CA ARG A 34 -9.62 3.51 -9.70
C ARG A 34 -9.98 4.00 -8.32
N GLN A 35 -11.19 4.51 -8.16
CA GLN A 35 -11.77 4.77 -6.86
C GLN A 35 -12.40 3.47 -6.35
N ALA A 36 -12.08 3.09 -5.12
CA ALA A 36 -12.73 1.95 -4.48
C ALA A 36 -14.23 2.18 -4.33
N ARG A 37 -15.01 1.11 -4.49
CA ARG A 37 -16.45 1.12 -4.24
C ARG A 37 -16.72 1.31 -2.76
N ASP A 38 -16.10 0.44 -1.95
CA ASP A 38 -16.22 0.45 -0.50
C ASP A 38 -14.84 0.32 0.13
N ALA A 39 -14.66 0.95 1.28
CA ALA A 39 -13.47 0.80 2.08
C ALA A 39 -13.81 0.87 3.58
N GLU A 40 -13.16 0.03 4.36
CA GLU A 40 -13.31 -0.03 5.82
C GLU A 40 -11.93 -0.10 6.46
N THR A 41 -11.73 0.67 7.53
CA THR A 41 -10.55 0.59 8.37
C THR A 41 -10.96 0.07 9.75
N LYS A 42 -10.22 -0.92 10.26
CA LYS A 42 -10.39 -1.54 11.58
C LYS A 42 -9.09 -1.50 12.37
N PRO A 43 -9.14 -1.57 13.71
CA PRO A 43 -7.96 -1.73 14.53
C PRO A 43 -7.23 -3.04 14.21
N TYR A 44 -5.90 -3.00 14.19
CA TYR A 44 -5.06 -4.18 14.19
C TYR A 44 -4.22 -4.20 15.46
N VAL A 45 -4.48 -5.19 16.32
CA VAL A 45 -3.76 -5.38 17.58
C VAL A 45 -3.23 -6.82 17.62
N SER A 46 -1.92 -6.96 17.59
CA SER A 46 -1.25 -8.25 17.79
C SER A 46 -0.80 -8.36 19.24
N ARG A 47 -1.14 -9.47 19.90
CA ARG A 47 -0.74 -9.77 21.28
C ARG A 47 0.03 -11.08 21.33
N GLY A 48 1.17 -11.06 22.00
CA GLY A 48 1.95 -12.25 22.34
C GLY A 48 1.94 -12.53 23.83
N ALA A 49 2.81 -13.46 24.25
CA ALA A 49 2.95 -13.82 25.66
C ALA A 49 3.38 -12.63 26.56
N ASP A 50 4.18 -11.72 26.00
CA ASP A 50 4.73 -10.56 26.71
C ASP A 50 3.89 -9.27 26.54
N GLY A 51 2.65 -9.39 26.06
CA GLY A 51 1.74 -8.25 25.85
C GLY A 51 1.59 -7.85 24.39
N ILE A 52 1.55 -6.54 24.10
CA ILE A 52 1.34 -6.02 22.75
C ILE A 52 2.60 -6.26 21.90
N GLN A 53 2.44 -6.98 20.80
CA GLN A 53 3.49 -7.25 19.80
C GLN A 53 3.32 -6.43 18.52
N GLY A 54 2.15 -5.84 18.29
CA GLY A 54 2.00 -4.92 17.18
C GLY A 54 0.73 -4.09 17.24
N CYS A 55 0.86 -2.85 16.78
CA CYS A 55 -0.22 -1.88 16.72
C CYS A 55 -0.35 -1.28 15.33
N GLY A 56 -1.58 -1.13 14.87
CA GLY A 56 -1.86 -0.39 13.66
C GLY A 56 -3.30 -0.56 13.19
N ILE A 57 -3.46 -0.65 11.87
CA ILE A 57 -4.77 -0.71 11.22
C ILE A 57 -4.82 -1.83 10.17
N GLN A 58 -5.99 -2.44 10.07
CA GLN A 58 -6.37 -3.30 8.96
C GLN A 58 -7.34 -2.54 8.06
N ILE A 59 -7.09 -2.57 6.75
CA ILE A 59 -7.90 -1.89 5.75
C ILE A 59 -8.45 -2.94 4.81
N LYS A 60 -9.75 -2.89 4.56
CA LYS A 60 -10.43 -3.66 3.53
C LYS A 60 -10.89 -2.69 2.45
N VAL A 61 -10.59 -3.00 1.20
CA VAL A 61 -10.97 -2.19 0.05
C VAL A 61 -11.64 -3.09 -0.98
N VAL A 62 -12.81 -2.70 -1.48
CA VAL A 62 -13.56 -3.45 -2.48
C VAL A 62 -13.57 -2.67 -3.80
N ASP A 63 -13.14 -3.34 -4.87
CA ASP A 63 -13.34 -2.92 -6.26
C ASP A 63 -14.34 -3.87 -6.90
N ASP A 64 -15.52 -3.37 -7.27
CA ASP A 64 -16.53 -4.17 -7.97
C ASP A 64 -16.54 -3.85 -9.46
N ARG A 65 -16.48 -4.89 -10.29
CA ARG A 65 -16.43 -4.79 -11.75
C ARG A 65 -17.58 -5.58 -12.34
N GLN A 66 -17.85 -5.40 -13.63
CA GLN A 66 -18.94 -6.13 -14.28
C GLN A 66 -18.78 -7.67 -14.22
N THR A 67 -17.56 -8.18 -14.09
CA THR A 67 -17.28 -9.62 -14.16
C THR A 67 -16.76 -10.23 -12.85
N HIS A 68 -16.19 -9.44 -11.95
CA HIS A 68 -15.67 -9.90 -10.67
C HIS A 68 -15.62 -8.76 -9.64
N ALA A 69 -15.57 -9.13 -8.36
CA ALA A 69 -15.23 -8.23 -7.27
C ALA A 69 -13.87 -8.61 -6.68
N ASP A 70 -13.01 -7.62 -6.51
CA ASP A 70 -11.72 -7.75 -5.84
C ASP A 70 -11.82 -7.12 -4.43
N GLN A 71 -11.64 -7.93 -3.39
CA GLN A 71 -11.47 -7.45 -2.02
C GLN A 71 -9.98 -7.47 -1.66
N TYR A 72 -9.39 -6.29 -1.51
CA TYR A 72 -8.04 -6.11 -1.01
C TYR A 72 -8.07 -6.06 0.52
N THR A 73 -7.09 -6.70 1.15
CA THR A 73 -6.87 -6.61 2.60
C THR A 73 -5.44 -6.16 2.83
N LEU A 74 -5.30 -5.00 3.45
CA LEU A 74 -4.04 -4.39 3.84
C LEU A 74 -3.94 -4.38 5.37
N VAL A 75 -2.75 -4.57 5.91
CA VAL A 75 -2.45 -4.30 7.33
C VAL A 75 -1.22 -3.41 7.35
N LEU A 76 -1.30 -2.30 8.06
CA LEU A 76 -0.16 -1.46 8.39
C LEU A 76 0.00 -1.54 9.91
N ALA A 77 1.16 -1.97 10.38
CA ALA A 77 1.42 -2.13 11.80
C ALA A 77 2.87 -1.79 12.13
N VAL A 78 3.16 -1.58 13.40
CA VAL A 78 4.52 -1.47 13.92
C VAL A 78 4.77 -2.52 15.00
N SER A 79 6.00 -3.01 15.08
CA SER A 79 6.46 -4.01 16.07
C SER A 79 7.47 -3.36 17.05
N PRO A 80 7.37 -3.59 18.37
CA PRO A 80 8.28 -3.00 19.34
C PRO A 80 9.65 -3.70 19.36
N GLU A 81 9.71 -4.94 18.88
CA GLU A 81 10.93 -5.74 18.87
C GLU A 81 11.83 -5.39 17.67
N ASP A 82 11.23 -5.01 16.55
CA ASP A 82 11.94 -4.91 15.27
C ASP A 82 12.33 -3.47 14.90
N THR A 83 11.79 -2.43 15.55
CA THR A 83 11.95 -1.01 15.13
C THR A 83 11.62 -0.75 13.65
N TYR A 84 10.82 -1.62 13.03
CA TYR A 84 10.32 -1.49 11.66
C TYR A 84 8.80 -1.38 11.66
N GLY A 85 8.26 -0.74 10.63
CA GLY A 85 6.88 -0.95 10.23
C GLY A 85 6.74 -2.24 9.45
N VAL A 86 5.53 -2.79 9.46
CA VAL A 86 5.13 -3.96 8.69
C VAL A 86 3.94 -3.56 7.83
N ILE A 87 4.02 -3.87 6.55
CA ILE A 87 2.88 -3.83 5.65
C ILE A 87 2.59 -5.24 5.13
N GLN A 88 1.33 -5.65 5.24
CA GLN A 88 0.84 -6.89 4.67
C GLN A 88 -0.25 -6.57 3.67
N GLY A 89 -0.19 -7.14 2.47
CA GLY A 89 -1.18 -6.93 1.42
C GLY A 89 -1.61 -8.23 0.75
N GLY A 90 -2.90 -8.36 0.46
CA GLY A 90 -3.45 -9.49 -0.27
C GLY A 90 -4.77 -9.13 -0.94
N ARG A 91 -5.22 -9.99 -1.85
CA ARG A 91 -6.45 -9.82 -2.63
C ARG A 91 -7.20 -11.14 -2.67
N LEU A 92 -8.51 -11.04 -2.46
CA LEU A 92 -9.46 -12.10 -2.76
C LEU A 92 -10.29 -11.67 -3.98
N ARG A 93 -10.26 -12.45 -5.06
CA ARG A 93 -11.08 -12.24 -6.25
C ARG A 93 -12.25 -13.21 -6.24
N LEU A 94 -13.46 -12.70 -6.44
CA LEU A 94 -14.69 -13.48 -6.53
C LEU A 94 -15.40 -13.17 -7.84
N SER A 95 -16.05 -14.16 -8.45
CA SER A 95 -17.01 -13.87 -9.53
C SER A 95 -18.17 -13.03 -8.99
N ILE A 96 -18.88 -12.30 -9.86
CA ILE A 96 -20.00 -11.46 -9.42
C ILE A 96 -21.11 -12.26 -8.74
N SER A 97 -21.41 -13.46 -9.22
CA SER A 97 -22.41 -14.33 -8.58
C SER A 97 -21.98 -14.78 -7.17
N GLN A 98 -20.69 -15.05 -6.97
CA GLN A 98 -20.14 -15.35 -5.65
C GLN A 98 -20.20 -14.12 -4.74
N TRP A 99 -19.82 -12.95 -5.24
CA TRP A 99 -19.87 -11.69 -4.49
C TRP A 99 -21.30 -11.35 -4.04
N GLN A 100 -22.28 -11.44 -4.93
CA GLN A 100 -23.69 -11.25 -4.58
C GLN A 100 -24.18 -12.26 -3.53
N SER A 101 -23.71 -13.50 -3.59
CA SER A 101 -24.05 -14.53 -2.58
C SER A 101 -23.44 -14.22 -1.22
N VAL A 102 -22.22 -13.66 -1.17
CA VAL A 102 -21.60 -13.14 0.05
C VAL A 102 -22.40 -11.97 0.62
N LEU A 103 -22.74 -10.98 -0.21
CA LEU A 103 -23.54 -9.81 0.21
C LEU A 103 -24.92 -10.20 0.74
N ALA A 104 -25.53 -11.26 0.19
CA ALA A 104 -26.80 -11.81 0.64
C ALA A 104 -26.69 -12.75 1.86
N GLY A 105 -25.48 -12.94 2.42
CA GLY A 105 -25.25 -13.82 3.58
C GLY A 105 -25.41 -15.31 3.29
N LYS A 106 -25.48 -15.71 2.02
CA LYS A 106 -25.70 -17.12 1.62
C LYS A 106 -24.44 -17.96 1.74
N ILE A 107 -23.27 -17.34 1.57
CA ILE A 107 -21.97 -17.98 1.70
C ILE A 107 -21.03 -17.08 2.50
N SER A 108 -20.08 -17.70 3.22
CA SER A 108 -19.00 -16.97 3.87
C SER A 108 -17.92 -16.56 2.85
N LEU A 109 -17.21 -15.47 3.15
CA LEU A 109 -16.01 -15.09 2.39
C LEU A 109 -14.98 -16.23 2.45
N PRO A 110 -14.56 -16.77 1.29
CA PRO A 110 -13.56 -17.83 1.28
C PRO A 110 -12.20 -17.27 1.73
N LYS A 111 -11.34 -18.19 2.20
CA LYS A 111 -9.95 -17.83 2.49
C LYS A 111 -9.24 -17.45 1.19
N PRO A 112 -8.33 -16.46 1.20
CA PRO A 112 -7.54 -16.13 0.03
C PRO A 112 -6.72 -17.35 -0.43
N SER A 113 -6.99 -17.83 -1.63
CA SER A 113 -6.27 -18.92 -2.30
C SER A 113 -5.79 -18.41 -3.66
N GLY A 114 -4.55 -17.94 -3.75
CA GLY A 114 -3.97 -17.38 -4.96
C GLY A 114 -2.49 -17.04 -4.77
N PRO A 115 -1.79 -16.60 -5.82
CA PRO A 115 -0.41 -16.15 -5.69
C PRO A 115 -0.35 -14.90 -4.80
N ALA A 116 0.74 -14.71 -4.06
CA ALA A 116 1.04 -13.43 -3.43
C ALA A 116 1.28 -12.34 -4.49
N PRO A 117 1.03 -11.06 -4.15
CA PRO A 117 1.46 -9.96 -4.99
C PRO A 117 3.00 -9.91 -5.10
N GLU A 118 3.51 -9.47 -6.25
CA GLU A 118 4.94 -9.31 -6.54
C GLU A 118 5.50 -7.99 -6.01
N SER A 119 4.68 -6.95 -5.97
CA SER A 119 5.03 -5.65 -5.42
C SER A 119 3.86 -5.01 -4.69
N PHE A 120 4.18 -4.19 -3.70
CA PHE A 120 3.21 -3.43 -2.95
C PHE A 120 3.76 -2.05 -2.60
N TRP A 121 2.94 -1.01 -2.72
CA TRP A 121 3.21 0.29 -2.11
C TRP A 121 1.90 0.96 -1.71
N ILE A 122 1.98 1.86 -0.73
CA ILE A 122 0.85 2.66 -0.28
C ILE A 122 1.31 4.08 0.03
N THR A 123 0.49 5.07 -0.27
CA THR A 123 0.78 6.48 0.03
C THR A 123 -0.49 7.28 0.24
N ARG A 124 -0.37 8.40 0.94
CA ARG A 124 -1.39 9.45 0.96
C ARG A 124 -1.45 10.09 -0.42
N GLU A 125 -2.63 10.34 -0.97
CA GLU A 125 -2.79 10.88 -2.34
C GLU A 125 -2.12 12.25 -2.51
N ALA A 126 -2.09 13.07 -1.46
CA ALA A 126 -1.41 14.36 -1.45
C ALA A 126 0.12 14.27 -1.29
N ASP A 127 0.65 13.07 -1.01
CA ASP A 127 2.07 12.83 -0.85
C ASP A 127 2.64 12.12 -2.09
N ALA A 128 3.80 12.58 -2.56
CA ALA A 128 4.48 11.96 -3.68
C ALA A 128 5.40 10.81 -3.23
N LYS A 129 5.60 10.60 -1.93
CA LYS A 129 6.52 9.58 -1.40
C LYS A 129 5.76 8.34 -0.95
N PRO A 130 5.80 7.23 -1.72
CA PRO A 130 5.20 5.99 -1.27
C PRO A 130 5.98 5.34 -0.13
N LEU A 131 5.22 4.68 0.75
CA LEU A 131 5.75 3.68 1.66
C LEU A 131 6.02 2.41 0.84
N VAL A 132 7.29 2.15 0.59
CA VAL A 132 7.77 1.02 -0.22
C VAL A 132 8.49 0.00 0.68
N PRO A 133 8.38 -1.30 0.38
CA PRO A 133 9.13 -2.35 1.06
C PRO A 133 10.63 -2.10 1.08
N ILE A 134 11.23 -2.15 2.28
CA ILE A 134 12.68 -2.29 2.47
C ILE A 134 13.08 -3.74 2.23
N LYS A 135 12.27 -4.68 2.75
CA LYS A 135 12.50 -6.12 2.63
C LYS A 135 11.17 -6.86 2.49
N LEU A 136 11.12 -7.81 1.56
CA LEU A 136 9.98 -8.72 1.40
C LEU A 136 10.20 -9.97 2.25
N VAL A 137 9.17 -10.36 2.99
CA VAL A 137 9.12 -11.58 3.79
C VAL A 137 7.99 -12.44 3.23
N ARG A 138 8.33 -13.64 2.77
CA ARG A 138 7.30 -14.61 2.34
C ARG A 138 6.80 -15.36 3.56
N ASP A 139 5.51 -15.23 3.84
CA ASP A 139 4.85 -16.03 4.88
C ASP A 139 4.51 -17.42 4.35
N LYS A 140 5.14 -18.45 4.92
CA LYS A 140 4.86 -19.86 4.57
C LYS A 140 3.43 -20.28 4.90
N LYS A 141 2.77 -19.61 5.86
CA LYS A 141 1.39 -19.89 6.30
C LYS A 141 0.35 -19.09 5.51
N MET A 142 0.75 -17.98 4.87
CA MET A 142 -0.15 -17.10 4.10
C MET A 142 0.40 -16.82 2.70
N PRO A 143 0.47 -17.83 1.81
CA PRO A 143 1.08 -17.70 0.49
C PRO A 143 0.36 -16.74 -0.46
N ALA A 144 -0.87 -16.33 -0.14
CA ALA A 144 -1.66 -15.36 -0.90
C ALA A 144 -1.42 -13.90 -0.47
N LYS A 145 -0.49 -13.67 0.47
CA LYS A 145 -0.17 -12.34 0.99
C LYS A 145 1.31 -12.02 0.81
N LEU A 146 1.60 -10.75 0.59
CA LEU A 146 2.95 -10.21 0.67
C LEU A 146 3.10 -9.55 2.04
N ILE A 147 4.14 -9.90 2.78
CA ILE A 147 4.56 -9.20 3.99
C ILE A 147 5.83 -8.44 3.66
N ALA A 148 5.92 -7.19 4.08
CA ALA A 148 7.08 -6.35 3.86
C ALA A 148 7.43 -5.56 5.12
N LEU A 149 8.73 -5.46 5.40
CA LEU A 149 9.27 -4.52 6.37
C LEU A 149 9.46 -3.16 5.71
N VAL A 150 9.15 -2.10 6.45
CA VAL A 150 9.18 -0.71 5.98
C VAL A 150 9.67 0.25 7.06
N GLU A 151 9.92 1.50 6.66
CA GLU A 151 10.32 2.56 7.59
C GLU A 151 9.26 2.78 8.68
N PHE A 152 9.69 2.71 9.94
CA PHE A 152 8.82 2.82 11.10
C PHE A 152 8.07 4.16 11.15
N ASP A 153 8.79 5.29 11.10
CA ASP A 153 8.20 6.62 11.23
C ASP A 153 7.17 6.91 10.13
N ARG A 154 7.47 6.52 8.88
CA ARG A 154 6.53 6.67 7.77
C ARG A 154 5.30 5.79 7.93
N THR A 155 5.47 4.60 8.49
CA THR A 155 4.35 3.69 8.76
C THR A 155 3.43 4.30 9.81
N LEU A 156 3.98 4.82 10.91
CA LEU A 156 3.20 5.52 11.94
C LEU A 156 2.44 6.72 11.37
N SER A 157 3.13 7.58 10.61
CA SER A 157 2.51 8.76 10.00
C SER A 157 1.36 8.35 9.08
N LEU A 158 1.56 7.34 8.26
CA LEU A 158 0.53 6.87 7.32
C LEU A 158 -0.65 6.22 8.04
N ILE A 159 -0.43 5.46 9.11
CA ILE A 159 -1.49 4.92 9.96
C ILE A 159 -2.33 6.08 10.53
N ALA A 160 -1.69 7.12 11.08
CA ALA A 160 -2.37 8.26 11.65
C ALA A 160 -3.19 9.05 10.61
N ASP A 161 -2.65 9.20 9.39
CA ASP A 161 -3.35 9.87 8.29
C ASP A 161 -4.58 9.08 7.83
N ILE A 162 -4.45 7.77 7.62
CA ILE A 162 -5.56 6.90 7.23
C ILE A 162 -6.64 6.87 8.32
N ALA A 163 -6.23 6.77 9.59
CA ALA A 163 -7.14 6.79 10.72
C ALA A 163 -8.00 8.08 10.78
N LYS A 164 -7.46 9.21 10.31
CA LYS A 164 -8.15 10.50 10.19
C LYS A 164 -8.99 10.64 8.90
N GLY A 165 -8.96 9.66 8.00
CA GLY A 165 -9.70 9.67 6.74
C GLY A 165 -8.95 10.32 5.58
N ALA A 166 -7.63 10.44 5.65
CA ALA A 166 -6.86 10.94 4.53
C ALA A 166 -7.11 10.09 3.27
N ARG A 167 -7.22 10.77 2.13
CA ARG A 167 -7.28 10.10 0.82
C ARG A 167 -5.96 9.36 0.60
N THR A 168 -6.07 8.08 0.32
CA THR A 168 -4.95 7.15 0.26
C THR A 168 -5.03 6.37 -1.04
N GLN A 169 -3.87 6.06 -1.59
CA GLN A 169 -3.74 5.25 -2.79
C GLN A 169 -2.73 4.14 -2.58
N PHE A 170 -2.98 2.99 -3.18
CA PHE A 170 -2.08 1.84 -3.11
C PHE A 170 -2.09 1.07 -4.44
N ASP A 171 -1.07 0.26 -4.61
CA ASP A 171 -0.95 -0.70 -5.72
C ASP A 171 -0.52 -2.05 -5.15
N LEU A 172 -1.23 -3.11 -5.54
CA LEU A 172 -0.89 -4.50 -5.28
C LEU A 172 -0.77 -5.20 -6.63
N ARG A 173 0.47 -5.37 -7.10
CA ARG A 173 0.72 -5.97 -8.41
C ARG A 173 0.77 -7.47 -8.30
N TYR A 174 -0.08 -8.16 -9.06
CA TYR A 174 -0.05 -9.61 -9.21
C TYR A 174 0.54 -10.01 -10.56
N PRO A 175 1.13 -11.22 -10.66
CA PRO A 175 1.61 -11.74 -11.93
C PRO A 175 0.47 -11.75 -12.97
N GLY A 176 0.71 -11.16 -14.14
CA GLY A 176 -0.25 -11.13 -15.25
C GLY A 176 -1.37 -10.08 -15.14
N ASP A 177 -1.46 -9.33 -14.04
CA ASP A 177 -2.43 -8.22 -13.95
C ASP A 177 -1.92 -6.96 -14.66
N ALA A 178 -2.87 -6.21 -15.24
CA ALA A 178 -2.60 -4.86 -15.69
C ALA A 178 -2.30 -3.92 -14.50
N PRO A 179 -1.35 -2.95 -14.64
CA PRO A 179 -1.05 -1.99 -13.60
C PRO A 179 -2.30 -1.16 -13.22
N HIS A 180 -2.67 -1.16 -11.94
CA HIS A 180 -3.78 -0.36 -11.44
C HIS A 180 -3.51 0.18 -10.05
N ILE A 181 -3.95 1.42 -9.80
CA ILE A 181 -3.90 2.06 -8.49
C ILE A 181 -5.30 2.11 -7.92
N MET A 182 -5.45 1.70 -6.67
CA MET A 182 -6.70 1.82 -5.93
C MET A 182 -6.63 3.03 -5.01
N ARG A 183 -7.66 3.89 -5.07
CA ARG A 183 -7.86 5.03 -4.18
C ARG A 183 -8.98 4.75 -3.20
N PHE A 184 -8.80 5.14 -1.94
CA PHE A 184 -9.82 5.01 -0.90
C PHE A 184 -9.70 6.12 0.15
N SER A 185 -10.76 6.31 0.93
CA SER A 185 -10.76 7.05 2.18
C SER A 185 -11.70 6.32 3.14
N ALA A 186 -11.18 5.95 4.31
CA ALA A 186 -11.92 5.20 5.31
C ALA A 186 -11.38 5.57 6.70
N PRO A 187 -11.90 6.63 7.35
CA PRO A 187 -11.50 6.96 8.71
C PRO A 187 -11.90 5.85 9.70
N LEU A 188 -11.18 5.76 10.80
CA LEU A 188 -11.63 4.96 11.94
C LEU A 188 -12.86 5.64 12.58
N ASN A 189 -13.83 4.84 13.02
CA ASN A 189 -14.85 5.36 13.92
C ASN A 189 -14.24 5.66 15.31
N LYS A 190 -15.00 6.32 16.19
CA LYS A 190 -14.49 6.77 17.50
C LYS A 190 -14.02 5.62 18.40
N GLU A 191 -14.73 4.50 18.41
CA GLU A 191 -14.43 3.33 19.25
C GLU A 191 -13.19 2.59 18.75
N ASP A 192 -13.13 2.35 17.45
CA ASP A 192 -11.98 1.75 16.78
C ASP A 192 -10.74 2.63 16.93
N LYS A 193 -10.90 3.96 16.82
CA LYS A 193 -9.82 4.92 17.06
C LYS A 193 -9.29 4.83 18.50
N ALA A 194 -10.18 4.83 19.50
CA ALA A 194 -9.77 4.69 20.90
C ALA A 194 -9.00 3.38 21.15
N THR A 195 -9.37 2.30 20.45
CA THR A 195 -8.66 1.01 20.51
C THR A 195 -7.24 1.11 19.94
N VAL A 196 -7.08 1.79 18.80
CA VAL A 196 -5.77 2.02 18.18
C VAL A 196 -4.90 2.93 19.05
N ASP A 197 -5.45 4.01 19.57
CA ASP A 197 -4.76 4.95 20.46
C ASP A 197 -4.27 4.22 21.74
N ALA A 198 -5.13 3.41 22.37
CA ALA A 198 -4.74 2.60 23.53
C ALA A 198 -3.66 1.55 23.20
N CYS A 199 -3.67 1.00 21.98
CA CYS A 199 -2.62 0.12 21.53
C CYS A 199 -1.28 0.86 21.47
N PHE A 200 -1.25 2.05 20.85
CA PHE A 200 -0.04 2.86 20.74
C PHE A 200 0.46 3.34 22.11
N ASP A 201 -0.43 3.67 23.05
CA ASP A 201 -0.02 4.01 24.42
C ASP A 201 0.69 2.84 25.11
N GLY A 202 0.15 1.62 24.98
CA GLY A 202 0.80 0.41 25.49
C GLY A 202 2.12 0.10 24.78
N TYR A 203 2.17 0.33 23.47
CA TYR A 203 3.37 0.19 22.65
C TYR A 203 4.50 1.12 23.11
N MET A 204 4.21 2.40 23.33
CA MET A 204 5.19 3.39 23.79
C MET A 204 5.74 3.05 25.17
N LYS A 205 4.88 2.62 26.11
CA LYS A 205 5.32 2.15 27.43
C LYS A 205 6.30 0.99 27.32
N ARG A 206 6.03 0.03 26.42
CA ARG A 206 6.92 -1.11 26.21
C ARG A 206 8.26 -0.71 25.61
N LEU A 207 8.28 0.23 24.67
CA LEU A 207 9.52 0.78 24.13
C LEU A 207 10.36 1.46 25.22
N ASP A 208 9.74 2.21 26.13
CA ASP A 208 10.44 2.84 27.25
C ASP A 208 11.06 1.80 28.18
N GLU A 209 10.34 0.72 28.51
CA GLU A 209 10.88 -0.39 29.30
C GLU A 209 12.08 -1.07 28.63
N LEU A 210 11.99 -1.31 27.31
CA LEU A 210 13.08 -1.91 26.53
C LEU A 210 14.30 -0.99 26.50
N ASN A 211 14.10 0.33 26.33
CA ASN A 211 15.17 1.32 26.36
C ASN A 211 15.89 1.34 27.73
N VAL A 212 15.14 1.26 28.83
CA VAL A 212 15.71 1.17 30.18
C VAL A 212 16.54 -0.11 30.34
N LYS A 213 16.03 -1.26 29.88
CA LYS A 213 16.76 -2.54 29.93
C LYS A 213 18.02 -2.53 29.08
N LEU A 214 17.95 -1.99 27.86
CA LEU A 214 19.11 -1.88 26.97
C LEU A 214 20.19 -0.97 27.56
N LYS A 215 19.79 0.14 28.18
CA LYS A 215 20.73 1.02 28.89
C LYS A 215 21.42 0.28 30.05
N ALA A 216 20.65 -0.43 30.87
CA ALA A 216 21.21 -1.21 31.97
C ALA A 216 22.17 -2.32 31.50
N GLN A 217 21.86 -3.00 30.38
CA GLN A 217 22.75 -3.99 29.77
C GLN A 217 24.02 -3.35 29.21
N ARG A 218 23.91 -2.20 28.54
CA ARG A 218 25.07 -1.46 28.03
C ARG A 218 26.00 -1.04 29.15
N ASP A 219 25.45 -0.56 30.27
CA ASP A 219 26.22 -0.11 31.42
C ASP A 219 26.87 -1.30 32.19
N GLN A 220 26.50 -2.56 31.87
CA GLN A 220 27.11 -3.79 32.39
C GLN A 220 28.19 -4.37 31.45
N LEU A 221 28.33 -3.88 30.22
CA LEU A 221 29.37 -4.35 29.31
C LEU A 221 30.74 -3.81 29.78
N PRO A 222 31.77 -4.66 29.90
CA PRO A 222 33.11 -4.21 30.28
C PRO A 222 33.66 -3.27 29.21
N ASP A 223 34.30 -2.18 29.65
CA ASP A 223 34.91 -1.18 28.79
C ASP A 223 36.01 -1.84 27.93
N SER A 224 35.73 -2.01 26.64
CA SER A 224 36.63 -2.68 25.68
C SER A 224 37.62 -1.70 25.04
N THR A 225 37.76 -0.49 25.57
CA THR A 225 38.78 0.46 25.12
C THR A 225 40.16 -0.20 25.21
N PRO A 226 40.88 -0.41 24.09
CA PRO A 226 42.22 -0.97 24.12
C PRO A 226 43.08 -0.03 24.96
N ARG A 227 43.53 -0.48 26.13
CA ARG A 227 44.60 0.22 26.83
C ARG A 227 45.85 0.02 25.99
N ASP A 228 46.20 1.02 25.18
CA ASP A 228 47.48 1.09 24.51
C ASP A 228 48.58 0.80 25.53
N SER A 229 49.14 -0.40 25.45
CA SER A 229 50.29 -0.81 26.23
C SER A 229 51.47 -0.01 25.71
N LYS A 230 51.82 1.07 26.41
CA LYS A 230 53.09 1.75 26.22
C LYS A 230 54.21 0.75 26.50
N HIS A 231 54.88 0.31 25.44
CA HIS A 231 56.23 -0.22 25.48
C HIS A 231 57.22 0.93 25.29
#